data_AF-A0A841T7I0-F1
#
_entry.id   AF-A0A841T7I0-F1
#
_cell.length_a   1.000
_cell.length_b   1.000
_cell.length_c   1.000
_cell.angle_alpha   90.00
_cell.angle_beta   90.00
_cell.angle_gamma   90.00
#
_symmetry.space_group_name_H-M   'P 1'
#
loop_
_entity.id
_entity.type
_entity.pdbx_description
1 polymer ?
#
loop_
_entity_poly.entity_id
_entity_poly.type
_entity_poly.pdbx_seq_one_letter_code
_entity_poly.pdbx_strand_id
1 'polypeptide(L)'
;MMELDSKPVLRSEYPRPQFHRQDWLSLNGEWEFTYDDAANGEDERWYLADASAPFTRTIEVPFTFQSKLSGIDDPAFHDVVWYRRSFEIPEPWQGKRIVLRFGAVDYLAKVWVNGQLVAVHEGGHTPFHADITSALAQGSNTVVLRAEDFSRDITLPRGKQYWLENSASIFYTRTTGIWQSVWLEPVAPVHLSKIKLTPDIDRNEIRVRAFLDGLKDSASGVGELQLQVSVTFEGRPVAEDRLTVRHPEERRTIGLHDFADHGLGRLWSPEHPNLYDIRFRLLRDGEVLDEVSSYFGMRKISIENGKFCLNNRPYFQRLALDQGYFPEGVLTAPSDEALKRDVELAKEMGFNGVRKHQKTEDPRFLYWCDRIGLLLWSEAANAYDYSEEYVRRYTKEWQEIIERDYNHPCIVAWVPLNESWGIPNVQIDKRQQQHGLAMYHLTKSLDDTRPVIYNDGWEHMTTDLVTIHDYESRQEVLENRYATTESAVNAMPANRNIFVGGASYQGQPILVSEFGGIAFKKSDWEGWGYSGAENEEDFLGKLKAVVDPMLTSPVIQGYCYTQLTDVEQEINGLLTYDRQPKAPLEEIRRIMTGR
;
A
#
# COMPACT_ATOMS: atom_id res chain seq x y z
N MET A 1 -38.31 -23.10 11.40
CA MET A 1 -36.88 -22.95 11.13
C MET A 1 -36.64 -21.47 10.95
N MET A 2 -36.20 -20.80 12.02
CA MET A 2 -35.77 -19.40 11.93
C MET A 2 -34.49 -19.39 11.10
N GLU A 3 -34.48 -18.64 10.00
CA GLU A 3 -33.22 -18.20 9.37
C GLU A 3 -32.42 -17.49 10.46
N LEU A 4 -31.30 -18.08 10.86
CA LEU A 4 -30.28 -17.37 11.62
C LEU A 4 -29.79 -16.28 10.67
N ASP A 5 -30.09 -15.02 11.02
CA ASP A 5 -29.59 -13.82 10.36
C ASP A 5 -28.05 -13.87 10.41
N SER A 6 -27.42 -14.47 9.41
CA SER A 6 -25.97 -14.61 9.36
C SER A 6 -25.40 -13.22 9.17
N LYS A 7 -24.60 -12.74 10.14
CA LYS A 7 -23.86 -11.47 9.99
C LYS A 7 -23.16 -11.45 8.61
N PRO A 8 -23.27 -10.33 7.87
CA PRO A 8 -22.58 -10.22 6.58
C PRO A 8 -21.06 -10.31 6.80
N VAL A 9 -20.40 -11.16 6.01
CA VAL A 9 -18.93 -11.27 6.03
C VAL A 9 -18.34 -9.95 5.53
N LEU A 10 -17.55 -9.30 6.37
CA LEU A 10 -16.88 -8.06 6.02
C LEU A 10 -15.69 -8.34 5.07
N ARG A 11 -15.35 -7.36 4.22
CA ARG A 11 -14.25 -7.45 3.25
C ARG A 11 -14.40 -8.65 2.30
N SER A 12 -15.57 -8.79 1.68
CA SER A 12 -15.93 -9.92 0.80
C SER A 12 -15.51 -9.76 -0.67
N GLU A 13 -14.87 -8.66 -1.02
CA GLU A 13 -14.32 -8.41 -2.36
C GLU A 13 -13.02 -9.18 -2.61
N TYR A 14 -12.71 -9.44 -3.90
CA TYR A 14 -11.47 -10.14 -4.26
C TYR A 14 -10.23 -9.26 -3.95
N PRO A 15 -9.26 -9.74 -3.13
CA PRO A 15 -8.19 -8.88 -2.61
C PRO A 15 -7.12 -8.43 -3.62
N ARG A 16 -7.02 -9.06 -4.80
CA ARG A 16 -5.95 -8.77 -5.79
C ARG A 16 -6.49 -8.15 -7.09
N PRO A 17 -6.85 -6.85 -7.10
CA PRO A 17 -7.48 -6.22 -8.27
C PRO A 17 -6.59 -6.20 -9.52
N GLN A 18 -5.27 -6.23 -9.38
CA GLN A 18 -4.28 -6.26 -10.48
C GLN A 18 -3.97 -7.68 -11.00
N PHE A 19 -4.56 -8.72 -10.40
CA PHE A 19 -4.34 -10.13 -10.77
C PHE A 19 -5.58 -10.96 -10.43
N HIS A 20 -6.69 -10.67 -11.09
CA HIS A 20 -7.99 -11.23 -10.77
C HIS A 20 -8.23 -12.61 -11.37
N ARG A 21 -8.55 -13.58 -10.51
CA ARG A 21 -9.15 -14.87 -10.88
C ARG A 21 -10.62 -14.90 -10.51
N GLN A 22 -11.42 -15.51 -11.38
CA GLN A 22 -12.87 -15.64 -11.15
C GLN A 22 -13.18 -16.60 -9.99
N ASP A 23 -12.51 -17.75 -9.94
CA ASP A 23 -12.73 -18.74 -8.91
C ASP A 23 -11.84 -18.46 -7.70
N TRP A 24 -12.46 -18.26 -6.55
CA TRP A 24 -11.80 -18.07 -5.26
C TRP A 24 -12.81 -18.29 -4.12
N LEU A 25 -12.33 -18.41 -2.89
CA LEU A 25 -13.17 -18.56 -1.70
C LEU A 25 -12.60 -17.69 -0.58
N SER A 26 -13.39 -16.75 -0.07
CA SER A 26 -13.01 -15.98 1.12
C SER A 26 -12.98 -16.86 2.35
N LEU A 27 -11.95 -16.69 3.17
CA LEU A 27 -11.85 -17.22 4.52
C LEU A 27 -11.98 -16.11 5.57
N ASN A 28 -12.46 -14.92 5.20
CA ASN A 28 -12.87 -13.88 6.16
C ASN A 28 -14.13 -14.32 6.94
N GLY A 29 -14.41 -13.63 8.04
CA GLY A 29 -15.49 -13.97 8.98
C GLY A 29 -14.96 -14.44 10.32
N GLU A 30 -15.80 -15.15 11.06
CA GLU A 30 -15.45 -15.67 12.39
C GLU A 30 -14.35 -16.77 12.33
N TRP A 31 -13.35 -16.64 13.19
CA TRP A 31 -12.32 -17.63 13.48
C TRP A 31 -12.31 -17.90 15.00
N GLU A 32 -11.90 -19.11 15.37
CA GLU A 32 -11.51 -19.41 16.75
C GLU A 32 -10.19 -18.72 17.08
N PHE A 33 -10.05 -18.18 18.30
CA PHE A 33 -8.94 -17.33 18.68
C PHE A 33 -8.48 -17.52 20.13
N THR A 34 -7.18 -17.34 20.38
CA THR A 34 -6.61 -17.26 21.73
C THR A 34 -5.27 -16.52 21.77
N TYR A 35 -4.92 -16.02 22.95
CA TYR A 35 -3.60 -15.47 23.25
C TYR A 35 -2.66 -16.56 23.76
N ASP A 36 -1.36 -16.39 23.52
CA ASP A 36 -0.30 -17.29 23.97
C ASP A 36 0.79 -16.50 24.70
N ASP A 37 0.42 -15.86 25.81
CA ASP A 37 1.34 -15.02 26.60
C ASP A 37 2.51 -15.81 27.21
N ALA A 38 2.37 -17.14 27.33
CA ALA A 38 3.43 -18.04 27.78
C ALA A 38 4.34 -18.53 26.63
N ALA A 39 3.98 -18.24 25.38
CA ALA A 39 4.65 -18.69 24.16
C ALA A 39 4.89 -20.21 24.11
N ASN A 40 3.93 -21.01 24.57
CA ASN A 40 4.06 -22.47 24.67
C ASN A 40 3.11 -23.23 23.73
N GLY A 41 2.31 -22.54 22.91
CA GLY A 41 1.33 -23.17 22.02
C GLY A 41 1.94 -24.11 20.97
N GLU A 42 3.18 -23.86 20.53
CA GLU A 42 3.90 -24.80 19.65
C GLU A 42 4.33 -26.06 20.40
N ASP A 43 4.83 -25.92 21.63
CA ASP A 43 5.23 -27.05 22.49
C ASP A 43 4.03 -27.94 22.85
N GLU A 44 2.89 -27.32 23.11
CA GLU A 44 1.61 -27.98 23.37
C GLU A 44 0.87 -28.42 22.10
N ARG A 45 1.43 -28.14 20.91
CA ARG A 45 0.93 -28.56 19.60
C ARG A 45 -0.49 -28.07 19.28
N TRP A 46 -0.79 -26.81 19.60
CA TRP A 46 -2.09 -26.19 19.29
C TRP A 46 -2.41 -26.15 17.79
N TYR A 47 -1.40 -26.33 16.94
CA TYR A 47 -1.54 -26.47 15.48
C TYR A 47 -2.24 -27.75 15.00
N LEU A 48 -2.45 -28.75 15.87
CA LEU A 48 -3.20 -29.95 15.53
C LEU A 48 -4.72 -29.69 15.60
N ALA A 49 -5.47 -30.18 14.61
CA ALA A 49 -6.92 -29.97 14.53
C ALA A 49 -7.67 -30.49 15.77
N ASP A 50 -7.26 -31.65 16.30
CA ASP A 50 -7.87 -32.32 17.46
C ASP A 50 -7.22 -31.92 18.80
N ALA A 51 -6.27 -30.97 18.81
CA ALA A 51 -5.71 -30.50 20.06
C ALA A 51 -6.80 -29.84 20.90
N SER A 52 -6.78 -30.10 22.21
CA SER A 52 -7.50 -29.32 23.22
C SER A 52 -6.84 -27.95 23.42
N ALA A 53 -6.53 -27.28 22.31
CA ALA A 53 -5.98 -25.94 22.29
C ALA A 53 -7.00 -24.98 22.91
N PRO A 54 -6.57 -24.00 23.72
CA PRO A 54 -7.44 -23.13 24.49
C PRO A 54 -8.01 -22.00 23.63
N PHE A 55 -8.59 -22.34 22.47
CA PHE A 55 -9.37 -21.41 21.65
C PHE A 55 -10.64 -21.03 22.40
N THR A 56 -10.52 -20.05 23.29
CA THR A 56 -11.56 -19.64 24.24
C THR A 56 -12.39 -18.47 23.74
N ARG A 57 -12.01 -17.88 22.60
CA ARG A 57 -12.62 -16.69 22.01
C ARG A 57 -12.90 -16.91 20.53
N THR A 58 -13.69 -16.02 19.96
CA THR A 58 -13.82 -15.86 18.51
C THR A 58 -13.33 -14.47 18.09
N ILE A 59 -12.92 -14.34 16.84
CA ILE A 59 -12.47 -13.09 16.24
C ILE A 59 -12.97 -12.98 14.80
N GLU A 60 -13.37 -11.78 14.39
CA GLU A 60 -13.75 -11.48 13.01
C GLU A 60 -12.51 -11.12 12.17
N VAL A 61 -12.09 -12.03 11.29
CA VAL A 61 -11.00 -11.80 10.33
C VAL A 61 -11.52 -11.02 9.13
N PRO A 62 -10.84 -9.95 8.68
CA PRO A 62 -9.43 -9.65 8.91
C PRO A 62 -9.17 -8.48 9.87
N PHE A 63 -9.93 -8.37 10.96
CA PHE A 63 -9.67 -7.36 11.98
C PHE A 63 -8.81 -7.94 13.11
N THR A 64 -7.84 -7.16 13.57
CA THR A 64 -6.96 -7.54 14.69
C THR A 64 -7.68 -7.41 16.03
N PHE A 65 -7.21 -8.10 17.07
CA PHE A 65 -7.92 -8.12 18.36
C PHE A 65 -7.99 -6.74 19.03
N GLN A 66 -7.09 -5.81 18.68
CA GLN A 66 -7.14 -4.42 19.13
C GLN A 66 -8.27 -3.61 18.48
N SER A 67 -8.81 -4.08 17.36
CA SER A 67 -9.91 -3.44 16.65
C SER A 67 -11.25 -3.83 17.23
N LYS A 68 -12.16 -2.86 17.38
CA LYS A 68 -13.54 -3.10 17.80
C LYS A 68 -14.31 -3.96 16.81
N LEU A 69 -14.03 -3.84 15.51
CA LEU A 69 -14.67 -4.66 14.46
C LEU A 69 -14.28 -6.14 14.54
N SER A 70 -13.20 -6.49 15.24
CA SER A 70 -12.83 -7.88 15.50
C SER A 70 -13.77 -8.59 16.48
N GLY A 71 -14.54 -7.83 17.26
CA GLY A 71 -15.36 -8.32 18.37
C GLY A 71 -14.61 -8.51 19.69
N ILE A 72 -13.30 -8.23 19.76
CA ILE A 72 -12.50 -8.35 20.99
C ILE A 72 -12.23 -6.99 21.66
N ASP A 73 -11.74 -5.99 20.92
CA ASP A 73 -11.48 -4.62 21.42
C ASP A 73 -10.53 -4.57 22.64
N ASP A 74 -9.41 -5.30 22.57
CA ASP A 74 -8.43 -5.38 23.66
C ASP A 74 -7.12 -4.67 23.30
N PRO A 75 -6.79 -3.53 23.94
CA PRO A 75 -5.55 -2.82 23.67
C PRO A 75 -4.34 -3.43 24.37
N ALA A 76 -4.48 -4.45 25.22
CA ALA A 76 -3.36 -5.01 25.98
C ALA A 76 -2.28 -5.64 25.09
N PHE A 77 -1.11 -5.90 25.68
CA PHE A 77 -0.02 -6.58 24.99
C PHE A 77 -0.22 -8.10 24.98
N HIS A 78 -0.42 -8.64 23.78
CA HIS A 78 -0.42 -10.07 23.50
C HIS A 78 0.44 -10.32 22.26
N ASP A 79 1.75 -10.50 22.49
CA ASP A 79 2.75 -10.58 21.42
C ASP A 79 2.62 -11.87 20.58
N VAL A 80 2.00 -12.93 21.13
CA VAL A 80 1.77 -14.19 20.42
C VAL A 80 0.29 -14.54 20.45
N VAL A 81 -0.30 -14.76 19.28
CA VAL A 81 -1.72 -15.07 19.13
C VAL A 81 -1.94 -16.21 18.16
N TRP A 82 -3.03 -16.96 18.37
CA TRP A 82 -3.39 -18.11 17.56
C TRP A 82 -4.81 -18.00 17.01
N TYR A 83 -4.97 -18.43 15.76
CA TYR A 83 -6.21 -18.48 15.04
C TYR A 83 -6.47 -19.90 14.55
N ARG A 84 -7.74 -20.34 14.55
CA ARG A 84 -8.16 -21.61 13.92
C ARG A 84 -9.46 -21.42 13.16
N ARG A 85 -9.54 -22.03 11.99
CA ARG A 85 -10.77 -22.07 11.19
C ARG A 85 -10.87 -23.36 10.39
N SER A 86 -12.09 -23.87 10.31
CA SER A 86 -12.44 -24.96 9.40
C SER A 86 -12.96 -24.44 8.07
N PHE A 87 -12.67 -25.17 6.99
CA PHE A 87 -13.12 -24.85 5.64
C PHE A 87 -13.29 -26.12 4.82
N GLU A 88 -14.06 -26.02 3.73
CA GLU A 88 -14.22 -27.09 2.76
C GLU A 88 -13.76 -26.63 1.38
N ILE A 89 -13.24 -27.56 0.59
CA ILE A 89 -12.88 -27.28 -0.81
C ILE A 89 -14.14 -27.46 -1.67
N PRO A 90 -14.56 -26.44 -2.43
CA PRO A 90 -15.65 -26.56 -3.37
C PRO A 90 -15.45 -27.72 -4.36
N GLU A 91 -16.50 -28.51 -4.60
CA GLU A 91 -16.46 -29.66 -5.52
C GLU A 91 -15.88 -29.32 -6.92
N PRO A 92 -16.18 -28.15 -7.54
CA PRO A 92 -15.61 -27.79 -8.84
C PRO A 92 -14.08 -27.66 -8.86
N TRP A 93 -13.42 -27.60 -7.69
CA TRP A 93 -11.97 -27.45 -7.58
C TRP A 93 -11.23 -28.79 -7.48
N GLN A 94 -11.92 -29.93 -7.55
CA GLN A 94 -11.25 -31.24 -7.58
C GLN A 94 -10.20 -31.32 -8.70
N GLY A 95 -9.02 -31.84 -8.35
CA GLY A 95 -7.89 -31.97 -9.29
C GLY A 95 -7.12 -30.67 -9.58
N LYS A 96 -7.56 -29.53 -9.03
CA LYS A 96 -6.79 -28.28 -9.03
C LYS A 96 -5.78 -28.28 -7.88
N ARG A 97 -4.77 -27.42 -7.98
CA ARG A 97 -3.92 -27.06 -6.84
C ARG A 97 -4.63 -25.97 -6.05
N ILE A 98 -4.62 -26.05 -4.73
CA ILE A 98 -5.26 -25.09 -3.85
C ILE A 98 -4.18 -24.22 -3.22
N VAL A 99 -4.25 -22.92 -3.48
CA VAL A 99 -3.34 -21.93 -2.91
C VAL A 99 -4.06 -21.17 -1.81
N LEU A 100 -3.57 -21.29 -0.58
CA LEU A 100 -3.99 -20.46 0.55
C LEU A 100 -3.21 -19.15 0.54
N ARG A 101 -3.92 -18.02 0.67
CA ARG A 101 -3.33 -16.68 0.59
C ARG A 101 -3.72 -15.84 1.79
N PHE A 102 -2.77 -14.99 2.20
CA PHE A 102 -2.93 -13.98 3.23
C PHE A 102 -2.54 -12.62 2.63
N GLY A 103 -3.37 -11.60 2.85
CA GLY A 103 -3.08 -10.24 2.40
C GLY A 103 -1.92 -9.63 3.18
N ALA A 104 -1.97 -9.75 4.50
CA ALA A 104 -0.96 -9.30 5.45
C ALA A 104 -1.26 -9.86 6.84
N VAL A 105 -0.21 -10.21 7.58
CA VAL A 105 -0.28 -10.68 8.97
C VAL A 105 0.88 -10.03 9.73
N ASP A 106 0.59 -9.24 10.75
CA ASP A 106 1.62 -8.52 11.50
C ASP A 106 2.08 -9.36 12.73
N TYR A 107 3.34 -9.79 12.88
CA TYR A 107 4.50 -9.60 11.99
C TYR A 107 5.08 -10.92 11.46
N LEU A 108 5.29 -11.90 12.34
CA LEU A 108 5.80 -13.23 12.01
C LEU A 108 4.65 -14.25 12.04
N ALA A 109 4.33 -14.82 10.87
CA ALA A 109 3.27 -15.79 10.71
C ALA A 109 3.81 -17.21 10.49
N LYS A 110 3.25 -18.19 11.19
CA LYS A 110 3.39 -19.63 10.88
C LYS A 110 2.00 -20.20 10.61
N VAL A 111 1.87 -20.98 9.54
CA VAL A 111 0.57 -21.50 9.10
C VAL A 111 0.62 -23.00 8.96
N TRP A 112 -0.37 -23.67 9.53
CA TRP A 112 -0.58 -25.10 9.42
C TRP A 112 -1.93 -25.40 8.76
N VAL A 113 -1.96 -26.43 7.92
CA VAL A 113 -3.20 -27.02 7.41
C VAL A 113 -3.22 -28.48 7.84
N ASN A 114 -4.28 -28.88 8.56
CA ASN A 114 -4.42 -30.22 9.13
C ASN A 114 -3.17 -30.67 9.92
N GLY A 115 -2.57 -29.76 10.70
CA GLY A 115 -1.38 -30.01 11.50
C GLY A 115 -0.05 -30.02 10.74
N GLN A 116 -0.04 -29.84 9.41
CA GLN A 116 1.18 -29.74 8.61
C GLN A 116 1.57 -28.27 8.42
N LEU A 117 2.81 -27.91 8.74
CA LEU A 117 3.33 -26.56 8.50
C LEU A 117 3.46 -26.31 6.99
N VAL A 118 2.72 -25.33 6.47
CA VAL A 118 2.67 -25.01 5.03
C VAL A 118 3.33 -23.68 4.68
N ALA A 119 3.44 -22.74 5.62
CA ALA A 119 4.07 -21.44 5.38
C ALA A 119 4.73 -20.87 6.65
N VAL A 120 5.81 -20.11 6.43
CA VAL A 120 6.37 -19.15 7.40
C VAL A 120 6.61 -17.84 6.66
N HIS A 121 6.14 -16.73 7.20
CA HIS A 121 6.33 -15.41 6.62
C HIS A 121 6.70 -14.40 7.70
N GLU A 122 7.59 -13.49 7.36
CA GLU A 122 8.08 -12.41 8.22
C GLU A 122 7.95 -11.12 7.40
N GLY A 123 7.12 -10.19 7.87
CA GLY A 123 6.74 -8.96 7.19
C GLY A 123 5.30 -8.57 7.55
N GLY A 124 5.06 -7.34 7.97
CA GLY A 124 3.76 -6.92 8.50
C GLY A 124 2.78 -6.45 7.45
N HIS A 125 3.25 -6.01 6.27
CA HIS A 125 2.44 -5.30 5.28
C HIS A 125 2.40 -5.97 3.90
N THR A 126 3.01 -7.14 3.74
CA THR A 126 3.14 -7.83 2.46
C THR A 126 2.41 -9.18 2.44
N PRO A 127 1.87 -9.57 1.27
CA PRO A 127 1.14 -10.81 1.13
C PRO A 127 2.09 -12.01 1.04
N PHE A 128 1.59 -13.16 1.49
CA PHE A 128 2.24 -14.45 1.31
C PHE A 128 1.22 -15.55 1.01
N HIS A 129 1.71 -16.70 0.57
CA HIS A 129 0.84 -17.82 0.18
C HIS A 129 1.54 -19.17 0.29
N ALA A 130 0.76 -20.24 0.29
CA ALA A 130 1.24 -21.61 0.20
C ALA A 130 0.32 -22.45 -0.68
N ASP A 131 0.91 -23.34 -1.47
CA ASP A 131 0.17 -24.45 -2.06
C ASP A 131 -0.09 -25.49 -0.96
N ILE A 132 -1.36 -25.65 -0.59
CA ILE A 132 -1.80 -26.52 0.50
C ILE A 132 -2.32 -27.87 0.00
N THR A 133 -2.24 -28.14 -1.32
CA THR A 133 -2.89 -29.29 -1.95
C THR A 133 -2.51 -30.63 -1.30
N SER A 134 -1.24 -30.82 -0.93
CA SER A 134 -0.77 -32.06 -0.30
C SER A 134 -1.14 -32.19 1.17
N ALA A 135 -1.55 -31.09 1.83
CA ALA A 135 -1.97 -31.07 3.22
C ALA A 135 -3.49 -31.28 3.39
N LEU A 136 -4.26 -31.23 2.31
CA LEU A 136 -5.71 -31.36 2.36
C LEU A 136 -6.17 -32.79 2.66
N ALA A 137 -7.22 -32.89 3.47
CA ALA A 137 -8.01 -34.08 3.71
C ALA A 137 -9.31 -34.05 2.89
N GLN A 138 -9.96 -35.20 2.74
CA GLN A 138 -11.31 -35.28 2.17
C GLN A 138 -12.33 -34.64 3.13
N GLY A 139 -13.21 -33.79 2.59
CA GLY A 139 -14.24 -33.11 3.38
C GLY A 139 -13.69 -31.86 4.08
N SER A 140 -13.95 -31.74 5.38
CA SER A 140 -13.54 -30.60 6.19
C SER A 140 -12.04 -30.58 6.45
N ASN A 141 -11.47 -29.38 6.36
CA ASN A 141 -10.05 -29.09 6.56
C ASN A 141 -9.93 -27.99 7.61
N THR A 142 -8.82 -27.97 8.34
CA THR A 142 -8.54 -26.96 9.36
C THR A 142 -7.27 -26.20 9.02
N VAL A 143 -7.36 -24.86 9.04
CA VAL A 143 -6.19 -23.97 9.04
C VAL A 143 -5.96 -23.46 10.46
N VAL A 144 -4.70 -23.49 10.90
CA VAL A 144 -4.25 -22.85 12.15
C VAL A 144 -3.14 -21.87 11.81
N LEU A 145 -3.20 -20.66 12.38
CA LEU A 145 -2.18 -19.64 12.22
C LEU A 145 -1.69 -19.18 13.59
N ARG A 146 -0.38 -19.09 13.75
CA ARG A 146 0.27 -18.38 14.85
C ARG A 146 0.84 -17.08 14.29
N ALA A 147 0.50 -15.95 14.90
CA ALA A 147 1.15 -14.68 14.65
C ALA A 147 1.97 -14.27 15.87
N GLU A 148 3.13 -13.69 15.62
CA GLU A 148 4.01 -13.15 16.64
C GLU A 148 4.48 -11.74 16.23
N ASP A 149 4.22 -10.77 17.10
CA ASP A 149 4.66 -9.38 16.96
C ASP A 149 5.18 -8.90 18.31
N PHE A 150 6.48 -8.61 18.38
CA PHE A 150 7.11 -8.14 19.60
C PHE A 150 6.79 -6.67 19.80
N SER A 151 5.73 -6.36 20.55
CA SER A 151 5.19 -5.01 20.70
C SER A 151 6.24 -3.97 21.13
N ARG A 152 7.33 -4.37 21.80
CA ARG A 152 8.40 -3.48 22.26
C ARG A 152 9.67 -3.45 21.37
N ASP A 153 9.75 -4.30 20.35
CA ASP A 153 10.91 -4.33 19.43
C ASP A 153 10.86 -3.18 18.42
N ILE A 154 11.49 -2.06 18.77
CA ILE A 154 11.55 -0.87 17.92
C ILE A 154 12.41 -1.02 16.65
N THR A 155 12.99 -2.21 16.40
CA THR A 155 13.70 -2.55 15.16
C THR A 155 12.77 -3.16 14.10
N LEU A 156 11.51 -3.47 14.44
CA LEU A 156 10.51 -3.96 13.50
C LEU A 156 9.98 -2.82 12.60
N PRO A 157 9.78 -3.07 11.28
CA PRO A 157 9.07 -2.16 10.38
C PRO A 157 7.59 -1.99 10.77
N ARG A 158 7.30 -1.08 11.71
CA ARG A 158 5.97 -0.91 12.33
C ARG A 158 5.29 0.42 12.01
N GLY A 159 5.99 1.33 11.34
CA GLY A 159 5.41 2.62 10.95
C GLY A 159 4.98 3.41 12.17
N LYS A 160 3.73 3.87 12.22
CA LYS A 160 3.21 4.66 13.36
C LYS A 160 2.59 3.84 14.50
N GLN A 161 2.71 2.51 14.47
CA GLN A 161 2.20 1.66 15.55
C GLN A 161 3.02 1.82 16.84
N TYR A 162 2.35 2.11 17.96
CA TYR A 162 3.06 2.47 19.19
C TYR A 162 3.59 1.27 20.00
N TRP A 163 4.79 1.42 20.56
CA TRP A 163 5.46 0.39 21.37
C TRP A 163 5.09 0.43 22.86
N LEU A 164 4.26 1.40 23.26
CA LEU A 164 3.68 1.50 24.62
C LEU A 164 2.19 1.23 24.58
N GLU A 165 1.61 0.98 25.75
CA GLU A 165 0.25 0.46 25.87
C GLU A 165 -0.82 1.38 25.26
N ASN A 166 -0.71 2.69 25.48
CA ASN A 166 -1.67 3.68 24.99
C ASN A 166 -1.02 4.61 23.99
N SER A 167 -1.71 4.90 22.89
CA SER A 167 -1.29 5.87 21.87
C SER A 167 -0.88 7.21 22.47
N ALA A 168 0.15 7.82 21.89
CA ALA A 168 0.66 9.12 22.33
C ALA A 168 1.45 9.80 21.22
N SER A 169 1.49 11.14 21.28
CA SER A 169 2.19 11.95 20.27
C SER A 169 1.69 11.59 18.86
N ILE A 170 2.61 11.24 17.95
CA ILE A 170 2.35 10.87 16.55
C ILE A 170 2.17 9.35 16.33
N PHE A 171 2.07 8.56 17.40
CA PHE A 171 1.98 7.09 17.34
C PHE A 171 0.60 6.60 17.77
N TYR A 172 0.07 5.59 17.07
CA TYR A 172 -1.31 5.13 17.17
C TYR A 172 -1.42 3.68 17.64
N THR A 173 -2.64 3.17 17.72
CA THR A 173 -2.93 1.79 18.10
C THR A 173 -2.17 0.79 17.23
N ARG A 174 -1.58 -0.21 17.90
CA ARG A 174 -0.86 -1.34 17.29
C ARG A 174 -1.81 -2.34 16.64
N THR A 175 -1.27 -3.16 15.76
CA THR A 175 -1.97 -4.19 15.00
C THR A 175 -1.17 -5.48 15.13
N THR A 176 -1.80 -6.52 15.65
CA THR A 176 -1.15 -7.84 15.79
C THR A 176 -2.04 -8.92 15.20
N GLY A 177 -1.45 -9.74 14.33
CA GLY A 177 -2.14 -10.82 13.63
C GLY A 177 -2.71 -10.41 12.27
N ILE A 178 -3.79 -11.06 11.87
CA ILE A 178 -4.34 -10.96 10.52
C ILE A 178 -5.10 -9.63 10.36
N TRP A 179 -4.57 -8.70 9.55
CA TRP A 179 -5.18 -7.39 9.32
C TRP A 179 -5.64 -7.13 7.88
N GLN A 180 -5.36 -8.07 6.96
CA GLN A 180 -5.94 -8.12 5.61
C GLN A 180 -6.51 -9.51 5.29
N SER A 181 -7.34 -9.58 4.25
CA SER A 181 -8.15 -10.76 3.91
C SER A 181 -7.35 -12.07 3.80
N VAL A 182 -8.02 -13.19 4.10
CA VAL A 182 -7.52 -14.56 3.89
C VAL A 182 -8.42 -15.26 2.88
N TRP A 183 -7.85 -15.97 1.91
CA TRP A 183 -8.66 -16.63 0.87
C TRP A 183 -7.95 -17.82 0.21
N LEU A 184 -8.73 -18.64 -0.49
CA LEU A 184 -8.26 -19.74 -1.32
C LEU A 184 -8.40 -19.42 -2.81
N GLU A 185 -7.46 -19.87 -3.61
CA GLU A 185 -7.54 -19.90 -5.08
C GLU A 185 -7.29 -21.32 -5.61
N PRO A 186 -8.16 -21.86 -6.48
CA PRO A 186 -7.84 -23.01 -7.28
C PRO A 186 -6.99 -22.59 -8.49
N VAL A 187 -5.89 -23.29 -8.72
CA VAL A 187 -5.03 -23.07 -9.90
C VAL A 187 -4.76 -24.37 -10.62
N ALA A 188 -4.56 -24.30 -11.93
CA ALA A 188 -4.11 -25.45 -12.70
C ALA A 188 -2.66 -25.84 -12.32
N PRO A 189 -2.23 -27.09 -12.60
CA PRO A 189 -0.87 -27.52 -12.33
C PRO A 189 0.22 -26.62 -12.93
N VAL A 190 -0.04 -26.09 -14.12
CA VAL A 190 0.70 -24.98 -14.73
C VAL A 190 -0.23 -23.77 -14.76
N HIS A 191 0.20 -22.65 -14.20
CA HIS A 191 -0.63 -21.45 -14.05
C HIS A 191 0.24 -20.19 -14.01
N LEU A 192 -0.38 -19.03 -14.17
CA LEU A 192 0.29 -17.74 -14.04
C LEU A 192 0.50 -17.43 -12.55
N SER A 193 1.73 -17.14 -12.13
CA SER A 193 2.01 -16.70 -10.75
C SER A 193 2.01 -15.19 -10.62
N LYS A 194 2.45 -14.48 -11.66
CA LYS A 194 2.61 -13.03 -11.67
C LYS A 194 2.58 -12.44 -13.08
N ILE A 195 2.18 -11.17 -13.19
CA ILE A 195 2.38 -10.35 -14.38
C ILE A 195 3.04 -9.02 -14.00
N LYS A 196 3.84 -8.48 -14.92
CA LYS A 196 4.41 -7.13 -14.83
C LYS A 196 4.08 -6.36 -16.10
N LEU A 197 3.43 -5.21 -15.95
CA LEU A 197 2.90 -4.38 -17.03
C LEU A 197 3.63 -3.04 -17.02
N THR A 198 4.35 -2.71 -18.09
CA THR A 198 5.13 -1.46 -18.18
C THR A 198 4.71 -0.66 -19.43
N PRO A 199 3.86 0.37 -19.27
CA PRO A 199 3.40 1.18 -20.40
C PRO A 199 4.54 2.04 -20.96
N ASP A 200 4.56 2.18 -22.28
CA ASP A 200 5.44 3.12 -23.01
C ASP A 200 4.56 3.99 -23.92
N ILE A 201 4.27 5.20 -23.45
CA ILE A 201 3.39 6.14 -24.17
C ILE A 201 4.08 6.74 -25.40
N ASP A 202 5.42 6.77 -25.45
CA ASP A 202 6.17 7.37 -26.55
C ASP A 202 6.22 6.42 -27.76
N ARG A 203 6.14 5.11 -27.49
CA ARG A 203 6.05 4.05 -28.52
C ARG A 203 4.62 3.55 -28.77
N ASN A 204 3.67 3.94 -27.92
CA ASN A 204 2.30 3.42 -27.90
C ASN A 204 2.26 1.89 -27.74
N GLU A 205 3.02 1.39 -26.77
CA GLU A 205 3.23 -0.04 -26.54
C GLU A 205 3.04 -0.38 -25.05
N ILE A 206 2.61 -1.61 -24.77
CA ILE A 206 2.65 -2.19 -23.42
C ILE A 206 3.67 -3.33 -23.40
N ARG A 207 4.66 -3.23 -22.50
CA ARG A 207 5.60 -4.31 -22.22
C ARG A 207 5.02 -5.22 -21.14
N VAL A 208 4.89 -6.50 -21.47
CA VAL A 208 4.32 -7.56 -20.65
C VAL A 208 5.43 -8.53 -20.27
N ARG A 209 5.55 -8.83 -18.97
CA ARG A 209 6.25 -10.01 -18.47
C ARG A 209 5.24 -10.90 -17.75
N ALA A 210 5.14 -12.16 -18.15
CA ALA A 210 4.27 -13.14 -17.52
C ALA A 210 5.13 -14.25 -16.89
N PHE A 211 4.86 -14.56 -15.63
CA PHE A 211 5.57 -15.58 -14.86
C PHE A 211 4.65 -16.77 -14.64
N LEU A 212 5.20 -17.97 -14.81
CA LEU A 212 4.48 -19.22 -14.74
C LEU A 212 5.11 -20.17 -13.74
N ASP A 213 4.26 -20.80 -12.93
CA ASP A 213 4.66 -21.85 -12.01
C ASP A 213 4.25 -23.21 -12.56
N GLY A 214 4.94 -24.26 -12.12
CA GLY A 214 4.65 -25.65 -12.49
C GLY A 214 5.07 -26.05 -13.90
N LEU A 215 5.74 -25.18 -14.64
CA LEU A 215 6.41 -25.53 -15.90
C LEU A 215 7.58 -26.49 -15.56
N LYS A 216 7.43 -27.77 -15.89
CA LYS A 216 8.54 -28.73 -15.82
C LYS A 216 9.35 -28.62 -17.11
N ASP A 217 10.67 -28.82 -17.04
CA ASP A 217 11.54 -28.95 -18.21
C ASP A 217 11.07 -30.11 -19.09
N SER A 218 10.16 -29.86 -20.04
CA SER A 218 9.64 -30.87 -20.94
C SER A 218 10.40 -30.83 -22.25
N ALA A 219 11.64 -31.31 -22.21
CA ALA A 219 12.13 -32.07 -23.35
C ALA A 219 11.28 -33.35 -23.40
N SER A 220 10.48 -33.50 -24.45
CA SER A 220 9.60 -34.65 -24.78
C SER A 220 8.27 -34.80 -24.00
N GLY A 221 7.16 -34.39 -24.64
CA GLY A 221 5.85 -35.03 -24.42
C GLY A 221 4.69 -34.16 -23.91
N VAL A 222 4.89 -32.87 -23.65
CA VAL A 222 3.80 -31.98 -23.17
C VAL A 222 3.25 -31.19 -24.36
N GLY A 223 1.92 -31.17 -24.53
CA GLY A 223 1.21 -30.45 -25.61
C GLY A 223 1.57 -28.97 -25.69
N GLU A 224 1.16 -28.31 -26.77
CA GLU A 224 1.59 -26.93 -27.03
C GLU A 224 0.95 -25.97 -26.00
N LEU A 225 1.79 -25.40 -25.13
CA LEU A 225 1.37 -24.35 -24.21
C LEU A 225 1.45 -22.99 -24.90
N GLN A 226 0.35 -22.24 -24.87
CA GLN A 226 0.27 -20.90 -25.43
C GLN A 226 -0.27 -19.92 -24.40
N LEU A 227 0.28 -18.72 -24.37
CA LEU A 227 -0.29 -17.60 -23.64
C LEU A 227 -1.01 -16.71 -24.67
N GLN A 228 -2.31 -16.51 -24.48
CA GLN A 228 -3.10 -15.55 -25.22
C GLN A 228 -3.29 -14.30 -24.36
N VAL A 229 -3.03 -13.13 -24.94
CA VAL A 229 -3.19 -11.83 -24.30
C VAL A 229 -4.18 -11.00 -25.12
N SER A 230 -5.23 -10.50 -24.48
CA SER A 230 -6.21 -9.63 -25.13
C SER A 230 -6.35 -8.32 -24.36
N VAL A 231 -6.29 -7.20 -25.07
CA VAL A 231 -6.40 -5.85 -24.53
C VAL A 231 -7.66 -5.19 -25.07
N THR A 232 -8.46 -4.60 -24.19
CA THR A 232 -9.65 -3.81 -24.54
C THR A 232 -9.64 -2.44 -23.87
N PHE A 233 -10.28 -1.47 -24.50
CA PHE A 233 -10.53 -0.15 -23.94
C PHE A 233 -12.02 0.18 -24.10
N GLU A 234 -12.71 0.49 -23.00
CA GLU A 234 -14.16 0.72 -22.98
C GLU A 234 -14.96 -0.42 -23.65
N GLY A 235 -14.52 -1.67 -23.41
CA GLY A 235 -15.11 -2.88 -24.00
C GLY A 235 -14.79 -3.11 -25.48
N ARG A 236 -14.04 -2.24 -26.15
CA ARG A 236 -13.62 -2.40 -27.56
C ARG A 236 -12.25 -3.08 -27.64
N PRO A 237 -12.07 -4.09 -28.52
CA PRO A 237 -10.76 -4.70 -28.75
C PRO A 237 -9.73 -3.68 -29.25
N VAL A 238 -8.54 -3.69 -28.64
CA VAL A 238 -7.40 -2.84 -29.01
C VAL A 238 -6.28 -3.68 -29.60
N ALA A 239 -5.92 -4.77 -28.93
CA ALA A 239 -4.88 -5.68 -29.38
C ALA A 239 -5.17 -7.12 -28.91
N GLU A 240 -4.73 -8.09 -29.70
CA GLU A 240 -4.65 -9.50 -29.30
C GLU A 240 -3.28 -10.03 -29.72
N ASP A 241 -2.63 -10.77 -28.83
CA ASP A 241 -1.36 -11.43 -29.09
C ASP A 241 -1.39 -12.88 -28.59
N ARG A 242 -0.59 -13.75 -29.21
CA ARG A 242 -0.43 -15.15 -28.81
C ARG A 242 1.03 -15.55 -28.92
N LEU A 243 1.55 -16.17 -27.88
CA LEU A 243 2.90 -16.72 -27.86
C LEU A 243 2.93 -18.16 -27.33
N THR A 244 3.80 -18.98 -27.92
CA THR A 244 4.16 -20.27 -27.32
C THR A 244 4.95 -20.03 -26.04
N VAL A 245 4.56 -20.68 -24.95
CA VAL A 245 5.28 -20.65 -23.67
C VAL A 245 6.40 -21.68 -23.70
N ARG A 246 7.63 -21.25 -23.47
CA ARG A 246 8.84 -22.08 -23.43
C ARG A 246 9.61 -21.94 -22.13
N HIS A 247 9.41 -20.83 -21.41
CA HIS A 247 10.14 -20.52 -20.21
C HIS A 247 9.21 -20.14 -19.05
N PRO A 248 9.66 -20.28 -17.79
CA PRO A 248 8.91 -19.82 -16.62
C PRO A 248 8.66 -18.30 -16.60
N GLU A 249 9.43 -17.53 -17.39
CA GLU A 249 9.17 -16.12 -17.64
C GLU A 249 9.09 -15.88 -19.15
N GLU A 250 7.97 -15.33 -19.60
CA GLU A 250 7.79 -14.89 -20.98
C GLU A 250 7.73 -13.36 -21.05
N ARG A 251 8.30 -12.80 -22.12
CA ARG A 251 8.34 -11.34 -22.37
C ARG A 251 7.75 -11.01 -23.73
N ARG A 252 6.84 -10.05 -23.77
CA ARG A 252 6.27 -9.53 -25.02
C ARG A 252 6.06 -8.03 -24.96
N THR A 253 6.16 -7.40 -26.12
CA THR A 253 5.77 -6.00 -26.32
C THR A 253 4.59 -6.02 -27.28
N ILE A 254 3.47 -5.46 -26.83
CA ILE A 254 2.24 -5.41 -27.61
C ILE A 254 2.03 -3.96 -28.02
N GLY A 255 2.00 -3.71 -29.33
CA GLY A 255 1.63 -2.42 -29.88
C GLY A 255 0.14 -2.16 -29.69
N LEU A 256 -0.19 -0.98 -29.18
CA LEU A 256 -1.57 -0.52 -29.12
C LEU A 256 -1.82 0.24 -30.42
N HIS A 257 -2.42 -0.41 -31.42
CA HIS A 257 -2.63 0.19 -32.74
C HIS A 257 -3.93 1.00 -32.82
N ASP A 258 -4.44 1.43 -31.68
CA ASP A 258 -5.55 2.35 -31.59
C ASP A 258 -5.00 3.78 -31.79
N PHE A 259 -5.54 4.50 -32.78
CA PHE A 259 -5.05 5.84 -33.16
C PHE A 259 -5.07 6.80 -31.96
N ALA A 260 -3.91 7.20 -31.46
CA ALA A 260 -3.75 8.17 -30.39
C ALA A 260 -3.95 9.59 -30.96
N ASP A 261 -5.19 10.06 -30.96
CA ASP A 261 -5.48 11.44 -31.34
C ASP A 261 -5.06 12.41 -30.22
N HIS A 262 -4.70 13.62 -30.63
CA HIS A 262 -4.22 14.77 -29.88
C HIS A 262 -5.18 15.26 -28.78
N GLY A 263 -5.44 14.43 -27.76
CA GLY A 263 -6.31 14.76 -26.61
C GLY A 263 -7.54 13.87 -26.42
N LEU A 264 -7.71 12.77 -27.16
CA LEU A 264 -8.91 11.90 -27.08
C LEU A 264 -8.94 10.88 -25.92
N GLY A 265 -8.32 11.17 -24.77
CA GLY A 265 -8.66 10.45 -23.52
C GLY A 265 -8.26 8.97 -23.43
N ARG A 266 -7.00 8.62 -23.72
CA ARG A 266 -6.47 7.24 -23.49
C ARG A 266 -5.34 7.15 -22.49
N LEU A 267 -4.65 8.26 -22.25
CA LEU A 267 -3.64 8.31 -21.21
C LEU A 267 -4.31 8.37 -19.84
N TRP A 268 -3.71 7.69 -18.88
CA TRP A 268 -4.13 7.79 -17.50
C TRP A 268 -3.59 9.07 -16.87
N SER A 269 -4.45 9.77 -16.14
CA SER A 269 -4.14 10.92 -15.29
C SER A 269 -5.21 11.04 -14.20
N PRO A 270 -4.98 11.80 -13.11
CA PRO A 270 -6.02 12.04 -12.10
C PRO A 270 -7.32 12.64 -12.67
N GLU A 271 -7.21 13.49 -13.69
CA GLU A 271 -8.34 14.13 -14.36
C GLU A 271 -9.05 13.20 -15.36
N HIS A 272 -8.30 12.27 -15.96
CA HIS A 272 -8.80 11.30 -16.93
C HIS A 272 -8.21 9.90 -16.63
N PRO A 273 -8.81 9.13 -15.71
CA PRO A 273 -8.28 7.83 -15.25
C PRO A 273 -8.60 6.71 -16.25
N ASN A 274 -8.13 6.88 -17.49
CA ASN A 274 -8.36 5.92 -18.56
C ASN A 274 -7.56 4.65 -18.32
N LEU A 275 -8.24 3.51 -18.30
CA LEU A 275 -7.64 2.20 -18.06
C LEU A 275 -8.00 1.25 -19.20
N TYR A 276 -7.01 0.46 -19.60
CA TYR A 276 -7.16 -0.66 -20.51
C TYR A 276 -7.36 -1.93 -19.68
N ASP A 277 -8.38 -2.71 -20.00
CA ASP A 277 -8.52 -4.06 -19.48
C ASP A 277 -7.58 -4.99 -20.26
N ILE A 278 -6.89 -5.87 -19.55
CA ILE A 278 -6.01 -6.88 -20.14
C ILE A 278 -6.32 -8.24 -19.55
N ARG A 279 -6.47 -9.24 -20.41
CA ARG A 279 -6.76 -10.62 -20.02
C ARG A 279 -5.69 -11.56 -20.55
N PHE A 280 -5.28 -12.47 -19.69
CA PHE A 280 -4.32 -13.52 -19.94
C PHE A 280 -5.02 -14.87 -19.89
N ARG A 281 -4.89 -15.67 -20.94
CA ARG A 281 -5.34 -17.07 -20.97
C ARG A 281 -4.16 -17.97 -21.25
N LEU A 282 -3.86 -18.85 -20.31
CA LEU A 282 -2.92 -19.94 -20.53
C LEU A 282 -3.68 -21.11 -21.15
N LEU A 283 -3.27 -21.50 -22.36
CA LEU A 283 -3.90 -22.55 -23.15
C LEU A 283 -2.99 -23.77 -23.23
N ARG A 284 -3.57 -24.96 -23.24
CA ARG A 284 -2.91 -26.21 -23.63
C ARG A 284 -3.75 -26.89 -24.69
N ASP A 285 -3.16 -27.09 -25.88
CA ASP A 285 -3.83 -27.75 -27.00
C ASP A 285 -5.21 -27.11 -27.35
N GLY A 286 -5.31 -25.79 -27.12
CA GLY A 286 -6.54 -25.00 -27.35
C GLY A 286 -7.48 -24.86 -26.15
N GLU A 287 -7.28 -25.60 -25.06
CA GLU A 287 -8.12 -25.53 -23.85
C GLU A 287 -7.54 -24.54 -22.82
N VAL A 288 -8.40 -23.75 -22.17
CA VAL A 288 -7.99 -22.79 -21.13
C VAL A 288 -7.66 -23.53 -19.83
N LEU A 289 -6.41 -23.42 -19.40
CA LEU A 289 -5.90 -23.95 -18.13
C LEU A 289 -6.04 -22.95 -16.98
N ASP A 290 -5.70 -21.70 -17.23
CA ASP A 290 -5.73 -20.61 -16.26
C ASP A 290 -6.13 -19.30 -16.97
N GLU A 291 -6.90 -18.46 -16.28
CA GLU A 291 -7.32 -17.16 -16.78
C GLU A 291 -7.11 -16.11 -15.68
N VAL A 292 -6.39 -15.04 -16.02
CA VAL A 292 -6.17 -13.90 -15.14
C VAL A 292 -6.59 -12.63 -15.87
N SER A 293 -7.40 -11.81 -15.21
CA SER A 293 -7.74 -10.46 -15.66
C SER A 293 -6.99 -9.42 -14.86
N SER A 294 -6.61 -8.33 -15.51
CA SER A 294 -5.91 -7.19 -14.92
C SER A 294 -6.25 -5.92 -15.70
N TYR A 295 -5.65 -4.79 -15.35
CA TYR A 295 -5.79 -3.54 -16.05
C TYR A 295 -4.50 -2.71 -15.96
N PHE A 296 -4.31 -1.81 -16.91
CA PHE A 296 -3.19 -0.86 -16.88
C PHE A 296 -3.63 0.52 -17.38
N GLY A 297 -2.93 1.54 -16.90
CA GLY A 297 -3.05 2.91 -17.40
C GLY A 297 -1.86 3.27 -18.28
N MET A 298 -2.10 3.77 -19.49
CA MET A 298 -1.03 4.32 -20.32
C MET A 298 -0.59 5.67 -19.75
N ARG A 299 0.52 5.68 -19.03
CA ARG A 299 1.09 6.91 -18.44
C ARG A 299 2.59 6.85 -18.30
N LYS A 300 3.23 8.02 -18.30
CA LYS A 300 4.68 8.18 -18.09
C LYS A 300 4.95 9.22 -17.02
N ILE A 301 5.84 8.89 -16.10
CA ILE A 301 6.44 9.84 -15.15
C ILE A 301 7.85 10.16 -15.63
N SER A 302 8.20 11.44 -15.64
CA SER A 302 9.55 11.90 -15.96
C SER A 302 9.93 13.12 -15.13
N ILE A 303 11.23 13.38 -15.03
CA ILE A 303 11.76 14.65 -14.53
C ILE A 303 12.49 15.31 -15.69
N GLU A 304 12.01 16.47 -16.10
CA GLU A 304 12.55 17.20 -17.24
C GLU A 304 12.82 18.65 -16.84
N ASN A 305 14.06 19.11 -17.01
CA ASN A 305 14.49 20.48 -16.66
C ASN A 305 14.08 20.92 -15.24
N GLY A 306 14.23 20.03 -14.25
CA GLY A 306 13.88 20.28 -12.85
C GLY A 306 12.38 20.33 -12.57
N LYS A 307 11.55 19.80 -13.45
CA LYS A 307 10.09 19.71 -13.30
C LYS A 307 9.65 18.25 -13.25
N PHE A 308 8.76 17.93 -12.32
CA PHE A 308 8.03 16.67 -12.34
C PHE A 308 7.01 16.72 -13.49
N CYS A 309 7.02 15.68 -14.34
CA CYS A 309 6.17 15.58 -15.50
C CYS A 309 5.29 14.33 -15.45
N LEU A 310 4.02 14.49 -15.82
CA LEU A 310 3.08 13.42 -16.11
C LEU A 310 2.73 13.50 -17.59
N ASN A 311 2.94 12.40 -18.32
CA ASN A 311 2.65 12.29 -19.75
C ASN A 311 3.36 13.37 -20.60
N ASN A 312 4.67 13.53 -20.35
CA ASN A 312 5.54 14.50 -21.02
C ASN A 312 5.14 15.99 -20.80
N ARG A 313 4.39 16.30 -19.72
CA ARG A 313 3.98 17.66 -19.36
C ARG A 313 4.22 17.95 -17.89
N PRO A 314 4.69 19.15 -17.51
CA PRO A 314 4.81 19.53 -16.10
C PRO A 314 3.49 19.33 -15.35
N TYR A 315 3.56 18.74 -14.17
CA TYR A 315 2.39 18.41 -13.38
C TYR A 315 2.60 18.78 -11.90
N PHE A 316 1.81 19.72 -11.41
CA PHE A 316 1.90 20.18 -10.02
C PHE A 316 1.13 19.23 -9.09
N GLN A 317 1.81 18.68 -8.10
CA GLN A 317 1.24 17.70 -7.17
C GLN A 317 0.60 18.42 -5.96
N ARG A 318 -0.68 18.18 -5.72
CA ARG A 318 -1.42 18.59 -4.52
C ARG A 318 -1.83 17.31 -3.81
N LEU A 319 -1.00 16.90 -2.86
CA LEU A 319 -1.17 15.66 -2.13
C LEU A 319 -1.78 15.93 -0.76
N ALA A 320 -2.49 14.95 -0.21
CA ALA A 320 -2.80 14.88 1.21
C ALA A 320 -2.01 13.74 1.86
N LEU A 321 -1.55 13.94 3.10
CA LEU A 321 -0.97 12.86 3.89
C LEU A 321 -2.12 11.98 4.40
N ASP A 322 -2.10 10.70 4.06
CA ASP A 322 -3.15 9.75 4.44
C ASP A 322 -2.55 8.64 5.32
N GLN A 323 -2.98 8.58 6.58
CA GLN A 323 -2.53 7.57 7.54
C GLN A 323 -3.18 6.19 7.32
N GLY A 324 -4.36 6.15 6.70
CA GLY A 324 -5.14 4.92 6.50
C GLY A 324 -5.60 4.23 7.79
N TYR A 325 -5.87 4.98 8.86
CA TYR A 325 -6.48 4.46 10.08
C TYR A 325 -7.99 4.64 10.08
N PHE A 326 -8.73 3.71 10.68
CA PHE A 326 -10.20 3.71 10.80
C PHE A 326 -10.62 3.57 12.26
N PRO A 327 -11.59 4.37 12.76
CA PRO A 327 -11.92 4.43 14.19
C PRO A 327 -12.21 3.10 14.87
N GLU A 328 -12.91 2.20 14.18
CA GLU A 328 -13.27 0.89 14.73
C GLU A 328 -12.44 -0.25 14.16
N GLY A 329 -11.59 0.03 13.15
CA GLY A 329 -10.85 -0.96 12.37
C GLY A 329 -9.33 -0.90 12.51
N VAL A 330 -8.81 0.15 13.16
CA VAL A 330 -7.37 0.45 13.26
C VAL A 330 -6.77 0.54 11.85
N LEU A 331 -5.93 -0.40 11.41
CA LEU A 331 -5.34 -0.40 10.07
C LEU A 331 -6.25 -0.98 8.98
N THR A 332 -7.32 -1.68 9.38
CA THR A 332 -8.22 -2.38 8.46
C THR A 332 -9.46 -1.54 8.21
N ALA A 333 -9.71 -1.18 6.95
CA ALA A 333 -10.94 -0.48 6.57
C ALA A 333 -12.18 -1.35 6.85
N PRO A 334 -13.31 -0.76 7.28
CA PRO A 334 -14.54 -1.52 7.54
C PRO A 334 -15.16 -2.12 6.26
N SER A 335 -14.93 -1.51 5.09
CA SER A 335 -15.40 -2.01 3.79
C SER A 335 -14.57 -1.47 2.63
N ASP A 336 -14.74 -2.04 1.43
CA ASP A 336 -14.13 -1.53 0.19
C ASP A 336 -14.63 -0.11 -0.14
N GLU A 337 -15.90 0.17 0.16
CA GLU A 337 -16.49 1.50 0.00
C GLU A 337 -15.85 2.54 0.92
N ALA A 338 -15.39 2.16 2.11
CA ALA A 338 -14.69 3.07 3.00
C ALA A 338 -13.33 3.50 2.41
N LEU A 339 -12.58 2.55 1.82
CA LEU A 339 -11.36 2.86 1.06
C LEU A 339 -11.66 3.78 -0.13
N LYS A 340 -12.71 3.47 -0.88
CA LYS A 340 -13.18 4.30 -1.99
C LYS A 340 -13.52 5.72 -1.53
N ARG A 341 -14.18 5.87 -0.38
CA ARG A 341 -14.63 7.16 0.14
C ARG A 341 -13.46 8.08 0.49
N ASP A 342 -12.38 7.55 1.06
CA ASP A 342 -11.17 8.34 1.32
C ASP A 342 -10.57 8.91 0.02
N VAL A 343 -10.56 8.12 -1.07
CA VAL A 343 -10.12 8.58 -2.42
C VAL A 343 -11.06 9.67 -2.98
N GLU A 344 -12.37 9.49 -2.85
CA GLU A 344 -13.35 10.49 -3.30
C GLU A 344 -13.22 11.81 -2.51
N LEU A 345 -13.10 11.73 -1.19
CA LEU A 345 -12.95 12.89 -0.31
C LEU A 345 -11.69 13.69 -0.62
N ALA A 346 -10.56 13.02 -0.86
CA ALA A 346 -9.33 13.69 -1.27
C ALA A 346 -9.56 14.51 -2.56
N LYS A 347 -10.22 13.94 -3.56
CA LYS A 347 -10.54 14.65 -4.82
C LYS A 347 -11.55 15.77 -4.63
N GLU A 348 -12.58 15.57 -3.80
CA GLU A 348 -13.58 16.59 -3.46
C GLU A 348 -12.89 17.84 -2.88
N MET A 349 -11.91 17.64 -1.97
CA MET A 349 -11.09 18.69 -1.36
C MET A 349 -10.02 19.31 -2.28
N GLY A 350 -9.93 18.89 -3.55
CA GLY A 350 -9.05 19.51 -4.55
C GLY A 350 -7.65 18.91 -4.67
N PHE A 351 -7.36 17.84 -3.92
CA PHE A 351 -6.14 17.07 -4.09
C PHE A 351 -6.18 16.27 -5.40
N ASN A 352 -5.01 16.12 -6.01
CA ASN A 352 -4.82 15.23 -7.15
C ASN A 352 -3.92 14.04 -6.80
N GLY A 353 -3.50 13.91 -5.54
CA GLY A 353 -2.88 12.70 -5.04
C GLY A 353 -2.88 12.58 -3.53
N VAL A 354 -2.26 11.52 -3.03
CA VAL A 354 -2.02 11.25 -1.61
C VAL A 354 -0.63 10.66 -1.41
N ARG A 355 -0.08 10.82 -0.22
CA ARG A 355 1.09 10.10 0.26
C ARG A 355 0.67 9.16 1.37
N LYS A 356 0.96 7.87 1.22
CA LYS A 356 0.38 6.84 2.07
C LYS A 356 1.28 6.50 3.25
N HIS A 357 0.98 7.11 4.39
CA HIS A 357 1.92 7.29 5.49
C HIS A 357 1.56 6.45 6.72
N GLN A 358 2.49 5.91 7.50
CA GLN A 358 3.69 5.20 7.04
C GLN A 358 3.39 3.71 7.05
N LYS A 359 2.63 3.24 6.06
CA LYS A 359 2.28 1.83 5.92
C LYS A 359 2.11 1.51 4.45
N THR A 360 2.22 0.24 4.10
CA THR A 360 1.81 -0.21 2.78
C THR A 360 0.34 -0.60 2.81
N GLU A 361 -0.49 0.18 2.12
CA GLU A 361 -1.93 0.02 2.20
C GLU A 361 -2.45 -1.22 1.48
N ASP A 362 -3.65 -1.66 1.84
CA ASP A 362 -4.43 -2.64 1.11
C ASP A 362 -4.50 -2.32 -0.41
N PRO A 363 -4.18 -3.29 -1.32
CA PRO A 363 -4.26 -3.11 -2.77
C PRO A 363 -5.60 -2.60 -3.30
N ARG A 364 -6.69 -2.78 -2.54
CA ARG A 364 -8.01 -2.23 -2.85
C ARG A 364 -8.02 -0.70 -2.84
N PHE A 365 -7.27 -0.04 -1.96
CA PHE A 365 -7.13 1.42 -1.96
C PHE A 365 -6.45 1.91 -3.25
N LEU A 366 -5.34 1.26 -3.63
CA LEU A 366 -4.59 1.57 -4.86
C LEU A 366 -5.47 1.35 -6.11
N TYR A 367 -6.31 0.33 -6.11
CA TYR A 367 -7.32 0.13 -7.16
C TYR A 367 -8.29 1.30 -7.26
N TRP A 368 -8.79 1.83 -6.14
CA TRP A 368 -9.65 3.00 -6.18
C TRP A 368 -8.91 4.26 -6.64
N CYS A 369 -7.65 4.45 -6.25
CA CYS A 369 -6.80 5.51 -6.80
C CYS A 369 -6.64 5.39 -8.33
N ASP A 370 -6.44 4.18 -8.86
CA ASP A 370 -6.34 3.95 -10.30
C ASP A 370 -7.66 4.25 -11.02
N ARG A 371 -8.79 3.75 -10.49
CA ARG A 371 -10.12 3.84 -11.11
C ARG A 371 -10.70 5.25 -11.07
N ILE A 372 -10.54 5.94 -9.95
CA ILE A 372 -11.10 7.27 -9.72
C ILE A 372 -10.14 8.36 -10.22
N GLY A 373 -8.83 8.06 -10.29
CA GLY A 373 -7.80 8.98 -10.72
C GLY A 373 -7.28 9.84 -9.57
N LEU A 374 -6.35 9.31 -8.80
CA LEU A 374 -5.64 9.99 -7.73
C LEU A 374 -4.18 9.51 -7.76
N LEU A 375 -3.20 10.40 -7.76
CA LEU A 375 -1.79 10.01 -7.65
C LEU A 375 -1.52 9.41 -6.26
N LEU A 376 -0.57 8.50 -6.16
CA LEU A 376 -0.15 7.89 -4.91
C LEU A 376 1.38 7.89 -4.81
N TRP A 377 1.89 8.36 -3.68
CA TRP A 377 3.26 8.08 -3.24
C TRP A 377 3.20 6.87 -2.32
N SER A 378 3.87 5.80 -2.73
CA SER A 378 3.88 4.54 -1.99
C SER A 378 5.01 4.57 -0.96
N GLU A 379 4.65 4.38 0.30
CA GLU A 379 5.58 4.30 1.41
C GLU A 379 5.57 2.92 2.08
N ALA A 380 6.51 2.73 3.00
CA ALA A 380 6.61 1.55 3.84
C ALA A 380 6.56 1.93 5.32
N ALA A 381 6.16 0.97 6.15
CA ALA A 381 6.37 1.05 7.57
C ALA A 381 7.89 1.06 7.86
N ASN A 382 8.38 2.06 8.59
CA ASN A 382 9.77 2.10 9.03
C ASN A 382 9.91 1.58 10.46
N ALA A 383 11.12 1.15 10.82
CA ALA A 383 11.50 0.93 12.21
C ALA A 383 11.92 2.26 12.85
N TYR A 384 12.11 2.30 14.17
CA TYR A 384 12.61 3.51 14.84
C TYR A 384 14.12 3.46 15.08
N ASP A 385 14.68 2.27 15.24
CA ASP A 385 16.11 2.08 15.46
C ASP A 385 16.78 1.29 14.32
N TYR A 386 18.05 1.61 14.09
CA TYR A 386 18.87 0.95 13.07
C TYR A 386 19.53 -0.29 13.65
N SER A 387 19.38 -1.43 12.97
CA SER A 387 20.13 -2.65 13.27
C SER A 387 20.39 -3.45 12.00
N GLU A 388 21.31 -4.43 12.05
CA GLU A 388 21.51 -5.35 10.92
C GLU A 388 20.27 -6.19 10.63
N GLU A 389 19.48 -6.47 11.66
CA GLU A 389 18.23 -7.22 11.54
C GLU A 389 17.16 -6.38 10.85
N TYR A 390 17.00 -5.11 11.26
CA TYR A 390 16.16 -4.13 10.57
C TYR A 390 16.51 -4.06 9.09
N VAL A 391 17.81 -3.94 8.75
CA VAL A 391 18.25 -3.85 7.35
C VAL A 391 17.76 -5.07 6.55
N ARG A 392 17.83 -6.29 7.10
CA ARG A 392 17.37 -7.52 6.40
C ARG A 392 15.85 -7.54 6.24
N ARG A 393 15.13 -7.35 7.35
CA ARG A 393 13.66 -7.34 7.42
C ARG A 393 13.07 -6.32 6.46
N TYR A 394 13.50 -5.08 6.60
CA TYR A 394 13.01 -3.95 5.82
C TYR A 394 13.35 -4.09 4.33
N THR A 395 14.57 -4.51 3.99
CA THR A 395 14.95 -4.72 2.57
C THR A 395 14.06 -5.77 1.92
N LYS A 396 13.81 -6.90 2.59
CA LYS A 396 12.95 -7.97 2.07
C LYS A 396 11.51 -7.47 1.85
N GLU A 397 10.93 -6.85 2.87
CA GLU A 397 9.55 -6.33 2.81
C GLU A 397 9.41 -5.26 1.73
N TRP A 398 10.39 -4.36 1.58
CA TRP A 398 10.40 -3.35 0.52
C TRP A 398 10.42 -3.92 -0.89
N GLN A 399 11.18 -5.00 -1.14
CA GLN A 399 11.17 -5.69 -2.43
C GLN A 399 9.80 -6.30 -2.73
N GLU A 400 9.15 -6.88 -1.73
CA GLU A 400 7.80 -7.45 -1.82
C GLU A 400 6.74 -6.38 -2.09
N ILE A 401 6.85 -5.20 -1.46
CA ILE A 401 5.97 -4.03 -1.70
C ILE A 401 6.06 -3.58 -3.16
N ILE A 402 7.27 -3.31 -3.67
CA ILE A 402 7.47 -2.89 -5.07
C ILE A 402 6.91 -3.96 -6.02
N GLU A 403 7.16 -5.23 -5.73
CA GLU A 403 6.68 -6.35 -6.54
C GLU A 403 5.14 -6.41 -6.60
N ARG A 404 4.47 -6.26 -5.46
CA ARG A 404 3.01 -6.30 -5.35
C ARG A 404 2.37 -5.15 -6.12
N ASP A 405 2.95 -3.96 -5.99
CA ASP A 405 2.28 -2.72 -6.36
C ASP A 405 2.73 -2.12 -7.71
N TYR A 406 3.76 -2.70 -8.34
CA TYR A 406 4.39 -2.19 -9.56
C TYR A 406 3.41 -1.77 -10.68
N ASN A 407 2.33 -2.53 -10.87
CA ASN A 407 1.42 -2.37 -12.00
C ASN A 407 0.46 -1.18 -11.84
N HIS A 408 0.30 -0.62 -10.64
CA HIS A 408 -0.65 0.46 -10.39
C HIS A 408 -0.23 1.76 -11.11
N PRO A 409 -1.04 2.29 -12.06
CA PRO A 409 -0.75 3.57 -12.70
C PRO A 409 -0.75 4.76 -11.73
N CYS A 410 -1.51 4.69 -10.63
CA CYS A 410 -1.57 5.75 -9.62
C CYS A 410 -0.25 5.99 -8.89
N ILE A 411 0.58 4.96 -8.73
CA ILE A 411 1.87 5.13 -8.05
C ILE A 411 2.78 5.96 -8.93
N VAL A 412 3.24 7.08 -8.40
CA VAL A 412 4.13 8.01 -9.12
C VAL A 412 5.43 8.31 -8.41
N ALA A 413 5.60 7.83 -7.19
CA ALA A 413 6.84 7.92 -6.44
C ALA A 413 6.94 6.77 -5.44
N TRP A 414 8.18 6.35 -5.18
CA TRP A 414 8.51 5.38 -4.14
C TRP A 414 9.26 6.07 -3.01
N VAL A 415 8.77 5.90 -1.79
CA VAL A 415 9.32 6.50 -0.58
C VAL A 415 9.64 5.39 0.43
N PRO A 416 10.83 4.78 0.37
CA PRO A 416 11.18 3.75 1.33
C PRO A 416 11.23 4.30 2.77
N LEU A 417 12.01 5.35 3.02
CA LEU A 417 12.19 5.91 4.36
C LEU A 417 11.58 7.31 4.46
N ASN A 418 11.21 7.68 5.68
CA ASN A 418 10.66 8.99 5.99
C ASN A 418 11.29 9.52 7.28
N GLU A 419 11.70 10.79 7.29
CA GLU A 419 12.23 11.49 8.47
C GLU A 419 13.40 10.79 9.17
N SER A 420 14.15 9.99 8.43
CA SER A 420 15.27 9.18 8.89
C SER A 420 14.88 8.08 9.89
N TRP A 421 13.61 7.65 9.90
CA TRP A 421 13.18 6.49 10.68
C TRP A 421 13.87 5.23 10.14
N GLY A 422 14.42 4.42 11.05
CA GLY A 422 15.28 3.28 10.73
C GLY A 422 16.72 3.67 10.41
N ILE A 423 17.03 4.96 10.22
CA ILE A 423 18.37 5.52 10.04
C ILE A 423 18.58 6.82 10.86
N PRO A 424 18.31 6.82 12.18
CA PRO A 424 18.20 8.05 12.97
C PRO A 424 19.49 8.88 13.07
N ASN A 425 20.66 8.28 12.77
CA ASN A 425 21.98 8.90 12.82
C ASN A 425 22.58 9.14 11.41
N VAL A 426 21.76 9.19 10.35
CA VAL A 426 22.21 9.36 8.96
C VAL A 426 23.13 10.57 8.74
N GLN A 427 23.04 11.61 9.58
CA GLN A 427 23.94 12.76 9.52
C GLN A 427 25.42 12.40 9.71
N ILE A 428 25.74 11.40 10.56
CA ILE A 428 27.11 11.09 10.98
C ILE A 428 27.51 9.63 10.74
N ASP A 429 26.55 8.70 10.70
CA ASP A 429 26.84 7.28 10.53
C ASP A 429 26.86 6.88 9.05
N LYS A 430 28.06 6.53 8.57
CA LYS A 430 28.26 6.08 7.19
C LYS A 430 27.49 4.80 6.86
N ARG A 431 27.27 3.88 7.81
CA ARG A 431 26.50 2.66 7.56
C ARG A 431 25.05 2.97 7.23
N GLN A 432 24.45 3.90 7.97
CA GLN A 432 23.08 4.34 7.77
C GLN A 432 22.95 5.11 6.44
N GLN A 433 23.94 5.94 6.10
CA GLN A 433 24.03 6.57 4.78
C GLN A 433 24.09 5.51 3.65
N GLN A 434 24.93 4.49 3.78
CA GLN A 434 25.00 3.42 2.77
C GLN A 434 23.69 2.62 2.69
N HIS A 435 22.99 2.41 3.80
CA HIS A 435 21.69 1.76 3.79
C HIS A 435 20.63 2.58 3.02
N GLY A 436 20.54 3.88 3.29
CA GLY A 436 19.63 4.77 2.54
C GLY A 436 19.92 4.78 1.04
N LEU A 437 21.19 4.89 0.64
CA LEU A 437 21.61 4.80 -0.76
C LEU A 437 21.33 3.42 -1.37
N ALA A 438 21.47 2.34 -0.60
CA ALA A 438 21.11 1.00 -1.04
C ALA A 438 19.61 0.91 -1.34
N MET A 439 18.74 1.49 -0.51
CA MET A 439 17.30 1.53 -0.77
C MET A 439 16.96 2.33 -2.05
N TYR A 440 17.64 3.46 -2.28
CA TYR A 440 17.50 4.22 -3.52
C TYR A 440 17.84 3.36 -4.76
N HIS A 441 19.04 2.77 -4.79
CA HIS A 441 19.51 2.01 -5.94
C HIS A 441 18.79 0.67 -6.13
N LEU A 442 18.41 0.00 -5.04
CA LEU A 442 17.58 -1.20 -5.08
C LEU A 442 16.23 -0.88 -5.73
N THR A 443 15.56 0.18 -5.30
CA THR A 443 14.28 0.61 -5.87
C THR A 443 14.42 0.86 -7.36
N LYS A 444 15.44 1.63 -7.78
CA LYS A 444 15.72 1.89 -9.21
C LYS A 444 16.04 0.64 -10.02
N SER A 445 16.60 -0.40 -9.40
CA SER A 445 16.89 -1.68 -10.08
C SER A 445 15.62 -2.52 -10.31
N LEU A 446 14.60 -2.32 -9.49
CA LEU A 446 13.32 -3.04 -9.57
C LEU A 446 12.27 -2.27 -10.40
N ASP A 447 12.30 -0.94 -10.31
CA ASP A 447 11.45 -0.02 -11.05
C ASP A 447 12.21 1.26 -11.44
N ASP A 448 12.51 1.40 -12.74
CA ASP A 448 13.16 2.56 -13.32
C ASP A 448 12.17 3.62 -13.84
N THR A 449 10.86 3.36 -13.75
CA THR A 449 9.81 4.18 -14.38
C THR A 449 9.29 5.32 -13.51
N ARG A 450 9.72 5.37 -12.24
CA ARG A 450 9.24 6.32 -11.23
C ARG A 450 10.40 6.95 -10.44
N PRO A 451 10.23 8.19 -9.94
CA PRO A 451 11.16 8.79 -9.00
C PRO A 451 11.18 8.05 -7.66
N VAL A 452 12.33 8.12 -6.99
CA VAL A 452 12.58 7.55 -5.67
C VAL A 452 13.05 8.67 -4.74
N ILE A 453 12.38 8.78 -3.59
CA ILE A 453 12.74 9.67 -2.50
C ILE A 453 13.13 8.76 -1.34
N TYR A 454 14.42 8.45 -1.23
CA TYR A 454 14.81 7.38 -0.32
C TYR A 454 14.52 7.71 1.16
N ASN A 455 14.57 9.00 1.51
CA ASN A 455 14.29 9.53 2.84
C ASN A 455 13.48 10.82 2.69
N ASP A 456 12.18 10.79 2.95
CA ASP A 456 11.33 11.95 2.76
C ASP A 456 11.51 13.01 3.86
N GLY A 457 11.47 14.28 3.46
CA GLY A 457 11.37 15.45 4.35
C GLY A 457 12.67 16.19 4.64
N TRP A 458 13.79 15.49 4.78
CA TRP A 458 15.11 16.09 5.02
C TRP A 458 16.23 15.06 4.92
N GLU A 459 17.47 15.50 5.15
CA GLU A 459 18.65 14.64 5.22
C GLU A 459 18.83 13.79 3.95
N HIS A 460 18.61 14.42 2.80
CA HIS A 460 18.77 13.82 1.49
C HIS A 460 20.25 13.56 1.15
N MET A 461 20.47 12.48 0.41
CA MET A 461 21.69 12.22 -0.35
C MET A 461 21.32 12.19 -1.84
N THR A 462 21.52 11.06 -2.52
CA THR A 462 20.97 10.85 -3.86
C THR A 462 19.46 10.67 -3.78
N THR A 463 18.72 11.55 -4.45
CA THR A 463 17.25 11.52 -4.53
C THR A 463 16.80 12.12 -5.87
N ASP A 464 15.66 11.68 -6.39
CA ASP A 464 15.05 12.24 -7.59
C ASP A 464 14.23 13.51 -7.31
N LEU A 465 13.63 13.61 -6.12
CA LEU A 465 12.88 14.78 -5.67
C LEU A 465 13.48 15.27 -4.34
N VAL A 466 13.61 16.58 -4.20
CA VAL A 466 14.00 17.19 -2.93
C VAL A 466 12.74 17.54 -2.18
N THR A 467 12.53 16.86 -1.06
CA THR A 467 11.30 16.99 -0.27
C THR A 467 11.60 17.63 1.08
N ILE A 468 10.70 18.49 1.54
CA ILE A 468 10.87 19.32 2.73
C ILE A 468 9.64 19.15 3.62
N HIS A 469 9.85 18.78 4.89
CA HIS A 469 8.80 18.83 5.91
C HIS A 469 8.93 20.15 6.69
N ASP A 470 7.86 20.94 6.74
CA ASP A 470 7.89 22.28 7.31
C ASP A 470 6.53 22.69 7.90
N TYR A 471 6.44 22.59 9.23
CA TYR A 471 5.24 22.88 10.01
C TYR A 471 5.13 24.35 10.48
N GLU A 472 5.90 25.27 9.89
CA GLU A 472 5.73 26.71 10.17
C GLU A 472 4.33 27.19 9.76
N SER A 473 3.67 27.96 10.63
CA SER A 473 2.28 28.41 10.43
C SER A 473 2.17 29.85 9.91
N ARG A 474 3.26 30.64 9.94
CA ARG A 474 3.26 32.04 9.51
C ARG A 474 3.53 32.15 8.02
N GLN A 475 2.55 32.69 7.29
CA GLN A 475 2.61 32.91 5.86
C GLN A 475 3.90 33.64 5.41
N GLU A 476 4.25 34.76 6.05
CA GLU A 476 5.43 35.56 5.69
C GLU A 476 6.75 34.78 5.79
N VAL A 477 6.84 33.82 6.71
CA VAL A 477 8.06 33.01 6.90
C VAL A 477 8.16 31.98 5.77
N LEU A 478 7.04 31.34 5.44
CA LEU A 478 6.96 30.39 4.33
C LEU A 478 7.23 31.07 2.98
N GLU A 479 6.63 32.25 2.74
CA GLU A 479 6.87 33.04 1.53
C GLU A 479 8.36 33.37 1.34
N ASN A 480 9.03 33.83 2.41
CA ASN A 480 10.46 34.12 2.37
C ASN A 480 11.31 32.86 2.16
N ARG A 481 10.96 31.76 2.85
CA ARG A 481 11.69 30.48 2.77
C ARG A 481 11.62 29.88 1.37
N TYR A 482 10.46 29.94 0.72
CA TYR A 482 10.21 29.39 -0.60
C TYR A 482 10.26 30.42 -1.73
N ALA A 483 10.87 31.59 -1.51
CA ALA A 483 11.05 32.62 -2.53
C ALA A 483 12.07 32.23 -3.61
N THR A 484 13.12 31.49 -3.23
CA THR A 484 14.22 31.09 -4.13
C THR A 484 14.66 29.66 -3.89
N THR A 485 15.38 29.07 -4.85
CA THR A 485 15.94 27.72 -4.69
C THR A 485 16.95 27.70 -3.55
N GLU A 486 17.80 28.73 -3.46
CA GLU A 486 18.84 28.84 -2.44
C GLU A 486 18.24 28.91 -1.02
N SER A 487 17.20 29.72 -0.82
CA SER A 487 16.52 29.80 0.48
C SER A 487 15.81 28.49 0.86
N ALA A 488 15.21 27.79 -0.11
CA ALA A 488 14.49 26.54 0.14
C ALA A 488 15.45 25.39 0.52
N VAL A 489 16.54 25.20 -0.23
CA VAL A 489 17.46 24.06 -0.01
C VAL A 489 18.40 24.25 1.18
N ASN A 490 18.60 25.50 1.61
CA ASN A 490 19.35 25.83 2.83
C ASN A 490 18.42 26.08 4.03
N ALA A 491 17.11 25.86 3.87
CA ALA A 491 16.19 25.90 4.99
C ALA A 491 16.56 24.82 6.02
N MET A 492 16.25 25.07 7.29
CA MET A 492 16.42 24.09 8.36
C MET A 492 15.13 23.94 9.18
N PRO A 493 14.01 23.54 8.56
CA PRO A 493 12.82 23.23 9.33
C PRO A 493 13.14 22.13 10.35
N ALA A 494 12.56 22.25 11.56
CA ALA A 494 12.88 21.39 12.70
C ALA A 494 14.39 21.27 13.05
N ASN A 495 15.21 22.26 12.68
CA ASN A 495 16.68 22.25 12.81
C ASN A 495 17.36 21.08 12.07
N ARG A 496 16.75 20.56 11.00
CA ARG A 496 17.30 19.49 10.16
C ARG A 496 17.90 20.07 8.88
N ASN A 497 19.06 19.56 8.46
CA ASN A 497 19.63 19.92 7.17
C ASN A 497 18.86 19.21 6.04
N ILE A 498 18.61 19.90 4.93
CA ILE A 498 17.99 19.28 3.75
C ILE A 498 18.90 18.22 3.12
N PHE A 499 20.22 18.41 3.15
CA PHE A 499 21.21 17.46 2.61
C PHE A 499 22.22 17.02 3.68
N VAL A 500 22.68 15.78 3.57
CA VAL A 500 23.72 15.18 4.43
C VAL A 500 24.72 14.37 3.59
N GLY A 501 25.77 13.84 4.23
CA GLY A 501 26.72 12.96 3.55
C GLY A 501 27.54 13.63 2.44
N GLY A 502 27.61 14.96 2.43
CA GLY A 502 28.29 15.74 1.38
C GLY A 502 27.47 15.93 0.10
N ALA A 503 26.21 15.49 0.08
CA ALA A 503 25.31 15.75 -1.02
C ALA A 503 24.89 17.23 -1.08
N SER A 504 24.42 17.65 -2.25
CA SER A 504 23.91 18.99 -2.48
C SER A 504 22.82 18.96 -3.54
N TYR A 505 22.05 20.04 -3.64
CA TYR A 505 21.07 20.22 -4.70
C TYR A 505 21.71 20.12 -6.10
N GLN A 506 21.07 19.35 -7.00
CA GLN A 506 21.50 19.08 -8.38
C GLN A 506 20.44 19.47 -9.41
N GLY A 507 19.45 20.32 -9.06
CA GLY A 507 18.39 20.74 -9.98
C GLY A 507 17.14 19.85 -9.96
N GLN A 508 16.98 19.00 -8.94
CA GLN A 508 15.77 18.19 -8.76
C GLN A 508 14.53 19.06 -8.50
N PRO A 509 13.31 18.61 -8.82
CA PRO A 509 12.08 19.25 -8.36
C PRO A 509 12.06 19.36 -6.83
N ILE A 510 11.60 20.51 -6.31
CA ILE A 510 11.44 20.76 -4.87
C ILE A 510 9.95 20.67 -4.50
N LEU A 511 9.62 19.89 -3.48
CA LEU A 511 8.27 19.75 -2.93
C LEU A 511 8.29 19.95 -1.42
N VAL A 512 7.20 20.51 -0.88
CA VAL A 512 6.98 20.53 0.58
C VAL A 512 6.06 19.35 0.91
N SER A 513 6.65 18.23 1.32
CA SER A 513 5.94 16.95 1.45
C SER A 513 5.28 16.75 2.82
N GLU A 514 5.53 17.61 3.80
CA GLU A 514 4.63 17.76 4.94
C GLU A 514 4.59 19.23 5.35
N PHE A 515 3.41 19.77 5.57
CA PHE A 515 3.20 21.10 6.14
C PHE A 515 1.78 21.22 6.67
N GLY A 516 1.52 22.31 7.38
CA GLY A 516 0.21 22.57 7.96
C GLY A 516 0.05 21.89 9.31
N GLY A 517 -0.83 20.90 9.41
CA GLY A 517 -1.07 20.22 10.68
C GLY A 517 -1.83 21.07 11.70
N ILE A 518 -2.82 21.83 11.24
CA ILE A 518 -3.63 22.73 12.07
C ILE A 518 -4.67 21.90 12.86
N ALA A 519 -4.52 21.82 14.19
CA ALA A 519 -5.54 21.26 15.07
C ALA A 519 -6.81 22.12 15.07
N PHE A 520 -7.94 21.46 14.87
CA PHE A 520 -9.25 22.08 15.00
C PHE A 520 -10.23 21.06 15.55
N LYS A 521 -10.69 21.28 16.79
CA LYS A 521 -11.60 20.38 17.50
C LYS A 521 -13.04 20.62 17.04
N LYS A 522 -13.59 19.69 16.25
CA LYS A 522 -14.99 19.70 15.78
C LYS A 522 -15.82 18.51 16.32
N SER A 523 -15.16 17.55 16.96
CA SER A 523 -15.76 16.37 17.57
C SER A 523 -15.45 16.31 19.07
N ASP A 524 -16.04 15.36 19.79
CA ASP A 524 -15.79 15.15 21.22
C ASP A 524 -14.40 14.56 21.52
N TRP A 525 -13.65 14.17 20.48
CA TRP A 525 -12.30 13.59 20.61
C TRP A 525 -11.31 14.61 21.17
N GLU A 526 -10.44 14.19 22.08
CA GLU A 526 -9.35 15.01 22.62
C GLU A 526 -8.05 14.76 21.84
N GLY A 527 -7.27 15.82 21.59
CA GLY A 527 -6.04 15.69 20.81
C GLY A 527 -5.27 16.99 20.61
N TRP A 528 -4.19 16.91 19.83
CA TRP A 528 -3.31 18.03 19.48
C TRP A 528 -3.05 18.15 17.97
N GLY A 529 -2.40 19.24 17.57
CA GLY A 529 -1.88 19.51 16.23
C GLY A 529 -0.72 20.50 16.30
N TYR A 530 -0.04 20.75 15.19
CA TYR A 530 1.17 21.59 15.12
C TYR A 530 0.88 23.09 15.28
N SER A 531 -0.34 23.51 14.94
CA SER A 531 -0.93 24.80 15.31
C SER A 531 -2.41 24.57 15.68
N GLY A 532 -3.16 25.58 16.14
CA GLY A 532 -4.56 25.40 16.57
C GLY A 532 -5.50 26.45 16.00
N ALA A 533 -6.75 26.09 15.72
CA ALA A 533 -7.83 26.99 15.29
C ALA A 533 -9.00 27.01 16.30
N GLU A 534 -9.58 28.20 16.52
CA GLU A 534 -10.65 28.40 17.50
C GLU A 534 -12.05 28.14 16.94
N ASN A 535 -12.24 28.38 15.65
CA ASN A 535 -13.50 28.23 14.93
C ASN A 535 -13.24 27.99 13.44
N GLU A 536 -14.30 27.74 12.67
CA GLU A 536 -14.20 27.41 11.24
C GLU A 536 -13.57 28.54 10.39
N GLU A 537 -13.87 29.80 10.68
CA GLU A 537 -13.32 30.96 9.95
C GLU A 537 -11.80 31.07 10.20
N ASP A 538 -11.37 30.94 11.45
CA ASP A 538 -9.96 30.92 11.84
C ASP A 538 -9.22 29.72 11.23
N PHE A 539 -9.85 28.54 11.19
CA PHE A 539 -9.30 27.35 10.54
C PHE A 539 -9.04 27.58 9.05
N LEU A 540 -10.03 28.10 8.31
CA LEU A 540 -9.88 28.40 6.89
C LEU A 540 -8.82 29.49 6.64
N GLY A 541 -8.76 30.50 7.51
CA GLY A 541 -7.73 31.54 7.46
C GLY A 541 -6.31 30.98 7.61
N LYS A 542 -6.10 30.12 8.62
CA LYS A 542 -4.81 29.45 8.87
C LYS A 542 -4.45 28.46 7.77
N LEU A 543 -5.43 27.72 7.26
CA LEU A 543 -5.24 26.81 6.14
C LEU A 543 -4.75 27.57 4.90
N LYS A 544 -5.39 28.69 4.60
CA LYS A 544 -4.98 29.57 3.50
C LYS A 544 -3.56 30.12 3.70
N ALA A 545 -3.23 30.56 4.91
CA ALA A 545 -1.92 31.12 5.24
C ALA A 545 -0.74 30.16 4.99
N VAL A 546 -0.96 28.84 5.13
CA VAL A 546 0.07 27.83 4.87
C VAL A 546 0.06 27.29 3.44
N VAL A 547 -1.10 27.29 2.75
CA VAL A 547 -1.23 26.78 1.37
C VAL A 547 -0.81 27.81 0.32
N ASP A 548 -1.16 29.09 0.50
CA ASP A 548 -0.83 30.14 -0.47
C ASP A 548 0.67 30.23 -0.81
N PRO A 549 1.62 30.14 0.15
CA PRO A 549 3.04 30.16 -0.15
C PRO A 549 3.48 29.00 -1.05
N MET A 550 2.83 27.83 -0.94
CA MET A 550 3.14 26.66 -1.77
C MET A 550 2.67 26.85 -3.22
N LEU A 551 1.50 27.47 -3.41
CA LEU A 551 0.91 27.71 -4.72
C LEU A 551 1.58 28.86 -5.48
N THR A 552 2.06 29.88 -4.76
CA THR A 552 2.63 31.10 -5.34
C THR A 552 4.15 31.06 -5.49
N SER A 553 4.82 30.14 -4.79
CA SER A 553 6.27 29.98 -4.88
C SER A 553 6.72 29.67 -6.32
N PRO A 554 7.79 30.32 -6.83
CA PRO A 554 8.35 30.03 -8.13
C PRO A 554 9.16 28.72 -8.16
N VAL A 555 9.47 28.12 -7.01
CA VAL A 555 10.34 26.94 -6.91
C VAL A 555 9.60 25.66 -6.60
N ILE A 556 8.56 25.72 -5.76
CA ILE A 556 7.78 24.56 -5.35
C ILE A 556 7.07 23.94 -6.57
N GLN A 557 7.20 22.61 -6.72
CA GLN A 557 6.57 21.82 -7.79
C GLN A 557 5.39 20.98 -7.29
N GLY A 558 5.12 21.03 -6.00
CA GLY A 558 4.01 20.35 -5.37
C GLY A 558 4.13 20.36 -3.86
N TYR A 559 3.07 19.94 -3.21
CA TYR A 559 3.01 19.86 -1.76
C TYR A 559 2.24 18.62 -1.31
N CYS A 560 2.39 18.25 -0.05
CA CYS A 560 1.54 17.29 0.63
C CYS A 560 1.10 17.84 2.00
N TYR A 561 -0.21 18.09 2.14
CA TYR A 561 -0.79 18.69 3.35
C TYR A 561 -0.99 17.63 4.43
N THR A 562 -0.54 17.91 5.65
CA THR A 562 -0.78 17.06 6.84
C THR A 562 -2.04 17.55 7.56
N GLN A 563 -3.13 16.78 7.62
CA GLN A 563 -3.37 15.46 6.99
C GLN A 563 -4.84 15.28 6.52
N LEU A 564 -5.16 14.16 5.87
CA LEU A 564 -6.49 13.90 5.31
C LEU A 564 -7.57 13.80 6.40
N THR A 565 -7.35 12.95 7.40
CA THR A 565 -8.26 12.69 8.53
C THR A 565 -7.51 12.86 9.85
N ASP A 566 -8.22 13.24 10.91
CA ASP A 566 -7.74 13.01 12.28
C ASP A 566 -7.46 11.52 12.50
N VAL A 567 -6.52 11.21 13.38
CA VAL A 567 -6.25 9.84 13.82
C VAL A 567 -5.99 9.86 15.32
N GLU A 568 -6.90 9.23 16.06
CA GLU A 568 -6.83 9.12 17.52
C GLU A 568 -6.57 10.50 18.18
N GLN A 569 -5.44 10.67 18.87
CA GLN A 569 -5.06 11.93 19.53
C GLN A 569 -4.52 13.02 18.60
N GLU A 570 -4.28 12.73 17.31
CA GLU A 570 -3.78 13.70 16.34
C GLU A 570 -4.97 14.30 15.56
N ILE A 571 -5.41 15.49 15.98
CA ILE A 571 -6.65 16.13 15.51
C ILE A 571 -6.41 17.26 14.49
N ASN A 572 -5.42 17.09 13.65
CA ASN A 572 -4.95 18.07 12.65
C ASN A 572 -5.36 17.73 11.20
N GLY A 573 -6.27 16.78 11.01
CA GLY A 573 -6.83 16.43 9.71
C GLY A 573 -7.81 17.48 9.17
N LEU A 574 -8.03 17.46 7.85
CA LEU A 574 -9.10 18.23 7.19
C LEU A 574 -10.49 17.63 7.43
N LEU A 575 -10.51 16.35 7.75
CA LEU A 575 -11.66 15.58 8.17
C LEU A 575 -11.47 15.12 9.61
N THR A 576 -12.55 14.90 10.35
CA THR A 576 -12.52 14.15 11.61
C THR A 576 -12.17 12.68 11.36
N TYR A 577 -11.91 11.91 12.41
CA TYR A 577 -11.49 10.51 12.29
C TYR A 577 -12.56 9.63 11.62
N ASP A 578 -13.84 9.98 11.77
CA ASP A 578 -15.01 9.39 11.11
C ASP A 578 -15.37 10.08 9.77
N ARG A 579 -14.39 10.75 9.14
CA ARG A 579 -14.47 11.36 7.81
C ARG A 579 -15.50 12.50 7.68
N GLN A 580 -15.84 13.19 8.77
CA GLN A 580 -16.69 14.38 8.70
C GLN A 580 -15.86 15.64 8.35
N PRO A 581 -16.27 16.47 7.39
CA PRO A 581 -15.52 17.67 7.02
C PRO A 581 -15.41 18.69 8.15
N LYS A 582 -14.18 19.16 8.43
CA LYS A 582 -13.97 20.21 9.42
C LYS A 582 -14.42 21.60 8.96
N ALA A 583 -14.43 21.83 7.67
CA ALA A 583 -15.05 22.99 7.02
C ALA A 583 -15.76 22.52 5.73
N PRO A 584 -16.59 23.35 5.09
CA PRO A 584 -17.19 23.00 3.81
C PRO A 584 -16.14 22.56 2.78
N LEU A 585 -16.36 21.41 2.14
CA LEU A 585 -15.39 20.82 1.20
C LEU A 585 -15.05 21.76 0.03
N GLU A 586 -16.01 22.57 -0.42
CA GLU A 586 -15.82 23.57 -1.47
C GLU A 586 -14.85 24.68 -1.05
N GLU A 587 -14.89 25.11 0.21
CA GLU A 587 -13.97 26.12 0.75
C GLU A 587 -12.55 25.57 0.91
N ILE A 588 -12.43 24.32 1.39
CA ILE A 588 -11.15 23.60 1.44
C ILE A 588 -10.59 23.46 0.02
N ARG A 589 -11.41 23.04 -0.95
CA ARG A 589 -11.03 22.92 -2.36
C ARG A 589 -10.55 24.23 -2.95
N ARG A 590 -11.25 25.34 -2.68
CA ARG A 590 -10.86 26.67 -3.14
C ARG A 590 -9.47 27.05 -2.63
N ILE A 591 -9.19 26.79 -1.36
CA ILE A 591 -7.85 27.03 -0.77
C ILE A 591 -6.79 26.12 -1.41
N MET A 592 -7.03 24.81 -1.45
CA MET A 592 -6.07 23.84 -2.00
C MET A 592 -5.75 24.07 -3.48
N THR A 593 -6.74 24.51 -4.26
CA THR A 593 -6.55 24.75 -5.70
C THR A 593 -6.16 26.18 -6.04
N GLY A 594 -6.30 27.12 -5.09
CA GLY A 594 -6.14 28.55 -5.30
C GLY A 594 -7.18 29.15 -6.26
N ARG A 595 -8.35 28.52 -6.42
CA ARG A 595 -9.37 28.88 -7.43
C ARG A 595 -10.76 29.01 -6.84
#